data_AF-A0A4Q2XH90-F1
#
_entry.id   AF-A0A4Q2XH90-F1
#
_cell.length_a   1.000
_cell.length_b   1.000
_cell.length_c   1.000
_cell.angle_alpha   90.00
_cell.angle_beta   90.00
_cell.angle_gamma   90.00
#
_symmetry.space_group_name_H-M   'P 1'
#
loop_
_entity.id
_entity.type
_entity.pdbx_description
1 polymer ?
#
loop_
_entity_poly.entity_id
_entity_poly.type
_entity_poly.pdbx_seq_one_letter_code
_entity_poly.pdbx_strand_id
1 'polypeptide(L)'
;MTPSIDAEEERLDLTIWHPLWPQIEKRLQWQITFLFLDEMLGEYGPGWWIGEIRFGNDRLADSFPLEELREFAEETSAREGWKKYPPGECYTMFNIRPSEKVFPRSDLLTLSTVVPRLFQDHREAQGKLDDPLKNTGADYLYISIPKDFLPAGHEVDKRYEIEDALDSALKSRNSGRCVGGGLGRERAYVDLLIYDGQRSLDIIAETLKARDLPKGTTIEYFAKEKTSNRIIL
;
A
#
# COMPACT_ATOMS: atom_id res chain seq x y z
N MET A 1 18.81 25.17 4.67
CA MET A 1 17.61 24.83 5.47
C MET A 1 18.05 24.47 6.88
N THR A 2 17.18 24.15 7.82
CA THR A 2 17.57 23.59 9.12
C THR A 2 16.54 22.53 9.51
N PRO A 3 16.92 21.24 9.60
CA PRO A 3 16.04 20.20 10.09
C PRO A 3 16.01 20.19 11.63
N SER A 4 14.86 19.85 12.20
CA SER A 4 14.68 19.53 13.62
C SER A 4 13.91 18.23 13.76
N ILE A 5 14.20 17.46 14.80
CA ILE A 5 13.62 16.13 15.01
C ILE A 5 12.30 16.27 15.77
N ASP A 6 11.22 15.75 15.18
CA ASP A 6 9.97 15.46 15.87
C ASP A 6 9.96 13.96 16.23
N ALA A 7 10.29 13.67 17.48
CA ALA A 7 10.37 12.29 17.97
C ALA A 7 9.00 11.65 18.20
N GLU A 8 7.93 12.44 18.36
CA GLU A 8 6.58 11.93 18.59
C GLU A 8 5.98 11.36 17.30
N GLU A 9 6.12 12.12 16.21
CA GLU A 9 5.63 11.71 14.88
C GLU A 9 6.68 10.93 14.08
N GLU A 10 7.87 10.71 14.65
CA GLU A 10 9.04 10.11 13.99
C GLU A 10 9.39 10.82 12.66
N ARG A 11 9.41 12.16 12.66
CA ARG A 11 9.58 12.98 11.44
C ARG A 11 10.64 14.06 11.63
N LEU A 12 11.02 14.67 10.51
CA LEU A 12 11.88 15.85 10.47
C LEU A 12 11.04 17.07 10.10
N ASP A 13 11.04 18.06 10.99
CA ASP A 13 10.51 19.39 10.72
C ASP A 13 11.58 20.22 10.02
N LEU A 14 11.19 20.98 9.00
CA LEU A 14 12.11 21.77 8.20
C LEU A 14 11.84 23.26 8.35
N THR A 15 12.89 24.01 8.65
CA THR A 15 12.88 25.47 8.46
C THR A 15 13.66 25.82 7.19
N ILE A 16 12.98 26.45 6.22
CA ILE A 16 13.55 26.78 4.91
C ILE A 16 13.57 28.29 4.74
N TRP A 17 14.71 28.79 4.28
CA TRP A 17 14.88 30.19 3.92
C TRP A 17 15.58 30.28 2.57
N HIS A 18 15.16 31.28 1.78
CA HIS A 18 15.84 31.68 0.56
C HIS A 18 15.77 33.21 0.45
N PRO A 19 16.83 33.92 0.01
CA PRO A 19 16.83 35.39 -0.07
C PRO A 19 15.74 35.96 -0.98
N LEU A 20 15.23 35.16 -1.92
CA LEU A 20 14.15 35.56 -2.83
C LEU A 20 12.74 35.18 -2.32
N TRP A 21 12.59 34.49 -1.19
CA TRP A 21 11.26 34.15 -0.64
C TRP A 21 10.32 35.35 -0.49
N PRO A 22 10.76 36.52 0.01
CA PRO A 22 9.88 37.70 0.10
C PRO A 22 9.32 38.17 -1.25
N GLN A 23 9.95 37.79 -2.37
CA GLN A 23 9.58 38.19 -3.73
C GLN A 23 8.81 37.10 -4.49
N ILE A 24 8.71 35.91 -3.92
CA ILE A 24 8.10 34.73 -4.55
C ILE A 24 6.77 34.45 -3.87
N GLU A 25 5.71 34.26 -4.66
CA GLU A 25 4.39 33.87 -4.14
C GLU A 25 4.47 32.58 -3.32
N LYS A 26 3.74 32.51 -2.21
CA LYS A 26 3.75 31.36 -1.30
C LYS A 26 3.51 30.02 -1.99
N ARG A 27 2.64 29.97 -3.01
CA ARG A 27 2.41 28.76 -3.83
C ARG A 27 3.67 28.30 -4.54
N LEU A 28 4.43 29.21 -5.13
CA LEU A 28 5.69 28.89 -5.81
C LEU A 28 6.78 28.48 -4.83
N GLN A 29 6.81 29.08 -3.63
CA GLN A 29 7.73 28.64 -2.56
C GLN A 29 7.52 27.15 -2.24
N TRP A 30 6.27 26.74 -2.04
CA TRP A 30 5.91 25.34 -1.84
C TRP A 30 6.30 24.44 -3.01
N GLN A 31 5.98 24.85 -4.25
CA GLN A 31 6.31 24.05 -5.43
C GLN A 31 7.82 23.82 -5.55
N ILE A 32 8.62 24.87 -5.39
CA ILE A 32 10.09 24.77 -5.44
C ILE A 32 10.59 23.88 -4.31
N THR A 33 10.08 24.04 -3.09
CA THR A 33 10.45 23.19 -1.96
C THR A 33 10.13 21.72 -2.22
N PHE A 34 8.94 21.38 -2.68
CA PHE A 34 8.59 19.98 -2.95
C PHE A 34 9.43 19.39 -4.08
N LEU A 35 9.72 20.14 -5.15
CA LEU A 35 10.63 19.68 -6.20
C LEU A 35 12.01 19.31 -5.65
N PHE A 36 12.56 20.13 -4.75
CA PHE A 36 13.83 19.85 -4.10
C PHE A 36 13.76 18.66 -3.14
N LEU A 37 12.69 18.55 -2.36
CA LEU A 37 12.52 17.43 -1.45
C LEU A 37 12.29 16.12 -2.20
N ASP A 38 11.53 16.11 -3.30
CA ASP A 38 11.33 14.95 -4.16
C ASP A 38 12.67 14.50 -4.78
N GLU A 39 13.51 15.43 -5.23
CA GLU A 39 14.83 15.11 -5.79
C GLU A 39 15.75 14.48 -4.74
N MET A 40 15.75 15.00 -3.51
CA MET A 40 16.63 14.49 -2.44
C MET A 40 16.12 13.21 -1.79
N LEU A 41 14.83 13.17 -1.47
CA LEU A 41 14.20 12.12 -0.67
C LEU A 41 13.46 11.07 -1.52
N GLY A 42 13.31 11.31 -2.82
CA GLY A 42 12.56 10.46 -3.74
C GLY A 42 11.06 10.68 -3.61
N GLU A 43 10.28 10.04 -4.48
CA GLU A 43 8.83 10.28 -4.63
C GLU A 43 8.02 10.14 -3.33
N TYR A 44 8.36 9.17 -2.48
CA TYR A 44 7.67 8.94 -1.20
C TYR A 44 8.37 9.61 -0.02
N GLY A 45 9.59 10.09 -0.21
CA GLY A 45 10.46 10.59 0.85
C GLY A 45 9.86 11.74 1.65
N PRO A 46 9.30 12.78 1.01
CA PRO A 46 8.69 13.89 1.74
C PRO A 46 7.52 13.45 2.63
N GLY A 47 6.64 12.58 2.12
CA GLY A 47 5.50 12.10 2.90
C GLY A 47 5.89 11.24 4.10
N TRP A 48 7.05 10.60 4.02
CA TRP A 48 7.52 9.61 4.98
C TRP A 48 8.47 10.19 6.03
N TRP A 49 9.35 11.11 5.63
CA TRP A 49 10.36 11.69 6.51
C TRP A 49 9.99 13.07 7.03
N ILE A 50 9.21 13.86 6.29
CA ILE A 50 9.02 15.28 6.60
C ILE A 50 7.69 15.50 7.34
N GLY A 51 7.77 16.25 8.44
CA GLY A 51 6.65 16.73 9.24
C GLY A 51 6.24 18.13 8.79
N GLU A 52 6.41 19.10 9.68
CA GLU A 52 6.12 20.49 9.40
C GLU A 52 7.20 21.12 8.50
N ILE A 53 6.77 21.95 7.55
CA ILE A 53 7.67 22.82 6.78
C ILE A 53 7.32 24.28 7.07
N ARG A 54 8.28 25.01 7.62
CA ARG A 54 8.18 26.44 7.94
C ARG A 54 9.09 27.26 7.02
N PHE A 55 8.54 28.33 6.45
CA PHE A 55 9.31 29.30 5.68
C PHE A 55 9.74 30.46 6.58
N GLY A 56 11.06 30.61 6.75
CA GLY A 56 11.66 31.73 7.47
C GLY A 56 11.86 32.94 6.56
N ASN A 57 11.88 34.13 7.15
CA ASN A 57 12.23 35.38 6.46
C ASN A 57 13.71 35.75 6.64
N ASP A 58 14.34 35.23 7.69
CA ASP A 58 15.72 35.53 8.03
C ASP A 58 16.66 34.42 7.61
N ARG A 59 17.88 34.82 7.22
CA ARG A 59 18.95 33.87 6.94
C ARG A 59 19.21 33.01 8.16
N LEU A 60 19.14 31.70 7.97
CA LEU A 60 19.38 30.72 9.02
C LEU A 60 20.87 30.74 9.40
N ALA A 61 21.16 30.91 10.69
CA ALA A 61 22.54 30.91 11.21
C ALA A 61 23.20 29.53 11.04
N ASP A 62 22.43 28.48 11.26
CA ASP A 62 22.84 27.08 11.15
C ASP A 62 22.24 26.45 9.88
N SER A 63 22.70 26.93 8.73
CA SER A 63 22.24 26.41 7.44
C SER A 63 22.79 25.00 7.20
N PHE A 64 21.89 24.03 7.18
CA PHE A 64 22.09 22.66 6.77
C PHE A 64 22.01 22.52 5.23
N PRO A 65 22.98 21.82 4.61
CA PRO A 65 23.01 21.54 3.17
C PRO A 65 21.91 20.54 2.78
N LEU A 66 21.21 20.81 1.69
CA LEU A 66 20.01 20.05 1.31
C LEU A 66 20.36 18.61 0.87
N GLU A 67 21.52 18.43 0.25
CA GLU A 67 22.05 17.16 -0.22
C GLU A 67 22.32 16.14 0.90
N GLU A 68 22.57 16.60 2.12
CA GLU A 68 22.80 15.75 3.29
C GLU A 68 21.48 15.33 3.97
N LEU A 69 20.32 15.82 3.50
CA LEU A 69 19.03 15.60 4.17
C LEU A 69 18.64 14.12 4.23
N ARG A 70 18.94 13.36 3.18
CA ARG A 70 18.68 11.91 3.15
C ARG A 70 19.49 11.18 4.21
N GLU A 71 20.80 11.40 4.22
CA GLU A 71 21.71 10.76 5.18
C GLU A 71 21.32 11.12 6.61
N PHE A 72 21.02 12.40 6.87
CA PHE A 72 20.55 12.86 8.17
C PHE A 72 19.24 12.18 8.61
N ALA A 73 18.29 11.96 7.70
CA ALA A 73 17.05 11.25 7.99
C ALA A 73 17.28 9.77 8.33
N GLU A 74 18.14 9.10 7.56
CA GLU A 74 18.49 7.69 7.77
C GLU A 74 19.27 7.48 9.07
N GLU A 75 20.26 8.34 9.36
CA GLU A 75 21.01 8.33 10.62
C GLU A 75 20.12 8.62 11.83
N THR A 76 19.22 9.59 11.70
CA THR A 76 18.24 9.90 12.77
C THR A 76 17.32 8.71 12.99
N SER A 77 16.78 8.11 11.93
CA SER A 77 15.96 6.90 12.04
C SER A 77 16.69 5.77 12.76
N ALA A 78 17.97 5.55 12.43
CA ALA A 78 18.78 4.50 13.06
C ALA A 78 19.08 4.81 14.53
N ARG A 79 19.40 6.07 14.85
CA ARG A 79 19.70 6.52 16.22
C ARG A 79 18.46 6.47 17.13
N GLU A 80 17.33 6.95 16.65
CA GLU A 80 16.07 7.00 17.41
C GLU A 80 15.30 5.66 17.37
N GLY A 81 15.72 4.72 16.52
CA GLY A 81 15.09 3.40 16.40
C GLY A 81 13.75 3.42 15.66
N TRP A 82 13.51 4.40 14.80
CA TRP A 82 12.27 4.53 14.02
C TRP A 82 12.12 3.37 13.04
N LYS A 83 10.91 2.80 12.97
CA LYS A 83 10.59 1.69 12.07
C LYS A 83 9.90 2.19 10.81
N LYS A 84 10.72 2.57 9.84
CA LYS A 84 10.28 3.07 8.54
C LYS A 84 10.29 1.91 7.53
N TYR A 85 9.12 1.59 6.95
CA TYR A 85 8.98 0.56 5.90
C TYR A 85 8.50 1.16 4.57
N PRO A 86 9.03 0.72 3.41
CA PRO A 86 8.62 1.25 2.12
C PRO A 86 7.16 1.01 1.81
N PRO A 87 6.57 1.85 0.92
CA PRO A 87 5.24 1.59 0.39
C PRO A 87 5.15 0.15 -0.12
N GLY A 88 4.10 -0.57 0.30
CA GLY A 88 3.93 -1.98 -0.04
C GLY A 88 4.59 -2.97 0.92
N GLU A 89 5.31 -2.52 1.94
CA GLU A 89 5.87 -3.37 3.00
C GLU A 89 5.28 -3.09 4.39
N CYS A 90 4.50 -2.01 4.54
CA CYS A 90 3.78 -1.71 5.78
C CYS A 90 2.37 -2.31 5.76
N TYR A 91 2.15 -3.38 6.52
CA TYR A 91 0.84 -4.02 6.65
C TYR A 91 0.05 -3.46 7.83
N THR A 92 -1.21 -3.12 7.58
CA THR A 92 -2.21 -2.86 8.61
C THR A 92 -3.06 -4.10 8.83
N MET A 93 -3.22 -4.52 10.09
CA MET A 93 -4.08 -5.63 10.49
C MET A 93 -5.41 -5.12 11.04
N PHE A 94 -6.52 -5.68 10.54
CA PHE A 94 -7.87 -5.41 11.00
C PHE A 94 -8.47 -6.64 11.66
N ASN A 95 -9.06 -6.45 12.84
CA ASN A 95 -10.05 -7.36 13.41
C ASN A 95 -11.43 -6.88 13.02
N ILE A 96 -12.16 -7.71 12.28
CA ILE A 96 -13.40 -7.34 11.60
C ILE A 96 -14.56 -8.05 12.26
N ARG A 97 -15.61 -7.30 12.59
CA ARG A 97 -16.91 -7.90 12.93
C ARG A 97 -17.61 -8.31 11.63
N PRO A 98 -17.99 -9.59 11.45
CA PRO A 98 -18.73 -10.01 10.26
C PRO A 98 -20.02 -9.22 10.07
N SER A 99 -20.43 -9.01 8.83
CA SER A 99 -21.71 -8.38 8.55
C SER A 99 -22.85 -9.39 8.63
N GLU A 100 -24.02 -8.94 9.08
CA GLU A 100 -25.28 -9.68 8.92
C GLU A 100 -25.79 -9.64 7.49
N LYS A 101 -25.40 -8.61 6.72
CA LYS A 101 -25.74 -8.50 5.29
C LYS A 101 -24.85 -9.42 4.47
N VAL A 102 -25.45 -10.05 3.47
CA VAL A 102 -24.72 -10.90 2.52
C VAL A 102 -24.23 -10.05 1.35
N PHE A 103 -22.92 -9.97 1.21
CA PHE A 103 -22.23 -9.32 0.09
C PHE A 103 -20.83 -9.94 -0.06
N PRO A 104 -20.10 -9.67 -1.16
CA PRO A 104 -18.77 -10.23 -1.34
C PRO A 104 -17.85 -9.94 -0.14
N ARG A 105 -17.22 -10.99 0.40
CA ARG A 105 -16.33 -10.91 1.57
C ARG A 105 -17.00 -10.44 2.87
N SER A 106 -18.33 -10.54 2.99
CA SER A 106 -19.06 -10.18 4.22
C SER A 106 -18.77 -11.10 5.41
N ASP A 107 -18.15 -12.26 5.16
CA ASP A 107 -17.75 -13.25 6.16
C ASP A 107 -16.36 -13.01 6.78
N LEU A 108 -15.61 -11.98 6.34
CA LEU A 108 -14.29 -11.64 6.85
C LEU A 108 -14.26 -11.44 8.37
N LEU A 109 -13.27 -12.06 9.02
CA LEU A 109 -12.97 -11.95 10.45
C LEU A 109 -11.66 -11.17 10.68
N THR A 110 -10.65 -11.41 9.83
CA THR A 110 -9.36 -10.72 9.90
C THR A 110 -8.87 -10.36 8.50
N LEU A 111 -8.09 -9.29 8.41
CA LEU A 111 -7.44 -8.86 7.17
C LEU A 111 -6.11 -8.18 7.48
N SER A 112 -5.06 -8.55 6.76
CA SER A 112 -3.80 -7.81 6.68
C SER A 112 -3.66 -7.21 5.29
N THR A 113 -3.40 -5.91 5.17
CA THR A 113 -3.22 -5.26 3.86
C THR A 113 -2.29 -4.06 3.93
N VAL A 114 -1.59 -3.80 2.82
CA VAL A 114 -0.78 -2.57 2.60
C VAL A 114 -1.59 -1.43 1.97
N VAL A 115 -2.86 -1.69 1.60
CA VAL A 115 -3.78 -0.71 1.00
C VAL A 115 -5.07 -0.57 1.81
N PRO A 116 -5.01 -0.16 3.10
CA PRO A 116 -6.14 -0.18 4.03
C PRO A 116 -7.36 0.62 3.52
N ARG A 117 -7.13 1.71 2.79
CA ARG A 117 -8.21 2.56 2.28
C ARG A 117 -9.06 1.85 1.22
N LEU A 118 -8.44 1.15 0.27
CA LEU A 118 -9.17 0.42 -0.77
C LEU A 118 -10.05 -0.69 -0.18
N PHE A 119 -9.55 -1.38 0.84
CA PHE A 119 -10.34 -2.37 1.57
C PHE A 119 -11.57 -1.73 2.25
N GLN A 120 -11.36 -0.61 2.96
CA GLN A 120 -12.45 0.10 3.65
C GLN A 120 -13.52 0.56 2.66
N ASP A 121 -13.11 1.22 1.58
CA ASP A 121 -14.03 1.72 0.55
C ASP A 121 -14.87 0.57 -0.06
N HIS A 122 -14.25 -0.58 -0.35
CA HIS A 122 -14.97 -1.76 -0.87
C HIS A 122 -15.98 -2.32 0.13
N ARG A 123 -15.61 -2.38 1.41
CA ARG A 123 -16.48 -2.88 2.47
C ARG A 123 -17.65 -1.95 2.72
N GLU A 124 -17.43 -0.63 2.76
CA GLU A 124 -18.47 0.39 2.89
C GLU A 124 -19.44 0.35 1.71
N ALA A 125 -18.92 0.15 0.50
CA ALA A 125 -19.70 -0.06 -0.71
C ALA A 125 -20.36 -1.44 -0.80
N GLN A 126 -20.18 -2.34 0.19
CA GLN A 126 -20.74 -3.69 0.22
C GLN A 126 -20.44 -4.48 -1.07
N GLY A 127 -19.20 -4.39 -1.56
CA GLY A 127 -18.76 -5.05 -2.79
C GLY A 127 -19.27 -4.42 -4.08
N LYS A 128 -19.83 -3.21 -4.02
CA LYS A 128 -20.29 -2.44 -5.19
C LYS A 128 -19.45 -1.17 -5.38
N LEU A 129 -18.15 -1.29 -5.19
CA LEU A 129 -17.22 -0.17 -5.37
C LEU A 129 -17.06 0.14 -6.87
N ASP A 130 -17.18 1.41 -7.26
CA ASP A 130 -16.77 1.86 -8.60
C ASP A 130 -15.25 1.69 -8.76
N ASP A 131 -14.76 1.35 -9.96
CA ASP A 131 -13.32 1.13 -10.21
C ASP A 131 -12.43 2.30 -9.70
N PRO A 132 -11.70 2.12 -8.57
CA PRO A 132 -10.87 3.18 -8.01
C PRO A 132 -9.57 3.38 -8.78
N LEU A 133 -9.24 2.44 -9.68
CA LEU A 133 -8.02 2.42 -10.49
C LEU A 133 -8.32 2.71 -11.96
N LYS A 134 -9.52 3.23 -12.26
CA LYS A 134 -9.92 3.55 -13.62
C LYS A 134 -8.88 4.43 -14.32
N ASN A 135 -8.51 4.03 -15.54
CA ASN A 135 -7.51 4.70 -16.40
C ASN A 135 -6.05 4.65 -15.90
N THR A 136 -5.75 3.92 -14.82
CA THR A 136 -4.35 3.71 -14.38
C THR A 136 -3.67 2.56 -15.13
N GLY A 137 -4.45 1.69 -15.78
CA GLY A 137 -3.97 0.43 -16.35
C GLY A 137 -3.83 -0.70 -15.33
N ALA A 138 -4.08 -0.43 -14.05
CA ALA A 138 -4.08 -1.41 -12.98
C ALA A 138 -5.50 -1.88 -12.62
N ASP A 139 -5.55 -3.07 -12.03
CA ASP A 139 -6.76 -3.73 -11.56
C ASP A 139 -6.56 -4.29 -10.16
N TYR A 140 -7.57 -4.13 -9.31
CA TYR A 140 -7.56 -4.66 -7.95
C TYR A 140 -8.46 -5.89 -7.87
N LEU A 141 -7.86 -7.02 -7.49
CA LEU A 141 -8.48 -8.34 -7.46
C LEU A 141 -8.42 -8.94 -6.05
N TYR A 142 -9.32 -9.86 -5.77
CA TYR A 142 -9.12 -10.83 -4.70
C TYR A 142 -9.36 -12.25 -5.20
N ILE A 143 -8.58 -13.19 -4.66
CA ILE A 143 -8.81 -14.61 -4.80
C ILE A 143 -9.61 -15.05 -3.58
N SER A 144 -10.66 -15.82 -3.81
CA SER A 144 -11.52 -16.36 -2.76
C SER A 144 -11.37 -17.87 -2.73
N ILE A 145 -10.92 -18.42 -1.61
CA ILE A 145 -10.55 -19.83 -1.44
C ILE A 145 -11.47 -20.46 -0.38
N PRO A 146 -12.11 -21.62 -0.63
CA PRO A 146 -12.83 -22.35 0.41
C PRO A 146 -11.95 -22.61 1.63
N LYS A 147 -12.42 -22.22 2.83
CA LYS A 147 -11.61 -22.33 4.06
C LYS A 147 -11.26 -23.77 4.41
N ASP A 148 -12.13 -24.74 4.10
CA ASP A 148 -11.93 -26.16 4.41
C ASP A 148 -10.70 -26.78 3.71
N PHE A 149 -10.14 -26.10 2.71
CA PHE A 149 -8.87 -26.48 2.10
C PHE A 149 -7.66 -26.15 2.98
N LEU A 150 -7.80 -25.17 3.86
CA LEU A 150 -6.74 -24.75 4.75
C LEU A 150 -6.71 -25.66 6.00
N PRO A 151 -5.53 -26.15 6.43
CA PRO A 151 -5.44 -27.00 7.60
C PRO A 151 -5.85 -26.23 8.87
N ALA A 152 -6.73 -26.83 9.68
CA ALA A 152 -7.18 -26.22 10.93
C ALA A 152 -5.99 -25.91 11.86
N GLY A 153 -5.94 -24.68 12.36
CA GLY A 153 -4.83 -24.18 13.19
C GLY A 153 -3.64 -23.61 12.39
N HIS A 154 -3.62 -23.82 11.07
CA HIS A 154 -2.57 -23.34 10.15
C HIS A 154 -3.18 -22.57 8.97
N GLU A 155 -4.39 -22.01 9.13
CA GLU A 155 -5.07 -21.32 8.04
C GLU A 155 -4.30 -20.09 7.57
N VAL A 156 -3.71 -19.36 8.51
CA VAL A 156 -2.90 -18.17 8.19
C VAL A 156 -1.61 -18.58 7.48
N ASP A 157 -0.90 -19.60 7.98
CA ASP A 157 0.35 -20.08 7.40
C ASP A 157 0.12 -20.55 5.96
N LYS A 158 -0.93 -21.37 5.75
CA LYS A 158 -1.22 -21.90 4.41
C LYS A 158 -1.68 -20.82 3.44
N ARG A 159 -2.45 -19.84 3.92
CA ARG A 159 -2.82 -18.66 3.12
C ARG A 159 -1.57 -17.85 2.75
N TYR A 160 -0.65 -17.65 3.67
CA TYR A 160 0.60 -16.92 3.44
C TYR A 160 1.50 -17.61 2.39
N GLU A 161 1.59 -18.94 2.40
CA GLU A 161 2.29 -19.67 1.33
C GLU A 161 1.70 -19.41 -0.07
N ILE A 162 0.39 -19.16 -0.16
CA ILE A 162 -0.31 -18.83 -1.40
C ILE A 162 -0.09 -17.36 -1.76
N GLU A 163 -0.10 -16.45 -0.77
CA GLU A 163 0.25 -15.04 -0.97
C GLU A 163 1.67 -14.89 -1.54
N ASP A 164 2.66 -15.50 -0.89
CA ASP A 164 4.07 -15.44 -1.28
C ASP A 164 4.33 -16.01 -2.67
N ALA A 165 3.62 -17.08 -3.00
CA ALA A 165 3.63 -17.68 -4.32
C ALA A 165 3.19 -16.74 -5.44
N LEU A 166 2.01 -16.14 -5.25
CA LEU A 166 1.40 -15.25 -6.21
C LEU A 166 2.24 -13.98 -6.34
N ASP A 167 2.70 -13.44 -5.22
CA ASP A 167 3.55 -12.26 -5.20
C ASP A 167 4.86 -12.52 -5.95
N SER A 168 5.55 -13.63 -5.66
CA SER A 168 6.78 -14.04 -6.34
C SER A 168 6.58 -14.22 -7.84
N ALA A 169 5.51 -14.92 -8.25
CA ALA A 169 5.20 -15.16 -9.65
C ALA A 169 4.92 -13.84 -10.41
N LEU A 170 4.07 -12.98 -9.84
CA LEU A 170 3.71 -11.68 -10.42
C LEU A 170 4.91 -10.70 -10.44
N LYS A 171 5.72 -10.68 -9.38
CA LYS A 171 6.95 -9.88 -9.28
C LYS A 171 7.96 -10.26 -10.35
N SER A 172 8.22 -11.56 -10.53
CA SER A 172 9.21 -12.06 -11.50
C SER A 172 8.91 -11.65 -12.95
N ARG A 173 7.64 -11.31 -13.25
CA ARG A 173 7.17 -10.92 -14.59
C ARG A 173 6.79 -9.44 -14.68
N ASN A 174 6.98 -8.65 -13.61
CA ASN A 174 6.49 -7.27 -13.52
C ASN A 174 5.02 -7.16 -13.95
N SER A 175 4.17 -8.00 -13.37
CA SER A 175 2.78 -8.16 -13.79
C SER A 175 1.76 -7.89 -12.68
N GLY A 176 2.23 -7.75 -11.43
CA GLY A 176 1.38 -7.49 -10.27
C GLY A 176 2.14 -7.57 -8.94
N ARG A 177 1.37 -7.48 -7.85
CA ARG A 177 1.81 -7.61 -6.46
C ARG A 177 0.70 -8.24 -5.61
N CYS A 178 1.07 -9.03 -4.62
CA CYS A 178 0.19 -9.31 -3.49
C CYS A 178 0.20 -8.09 -2.54
N VAL A 179 -0.97 -7.65 -2.13
CA VAL A 179 -1.14 -6.45 -1.28
C VAL A 179 -1.90 -6.76 0.02
N GLY A 180 -2.19 -8.03 0.27
CA GLY A 180 -2.87 -8.46 1.48
C GLY A 180 -3.59 -9.77 1.36
N GLY A 181 -4.28 -10.11 2.44
CA GLY A 181 -5.11 -11.28 2.53
C GLY A 181 -5.92 -11.30 3.82
N GLY A 182 -6.97 -12.10 3.84
CA GLY A 182 -7.91 -12.15 4.94
C GLY A 182 -8.40 -13.55 5.22
N LEU A 183 -8.89 -13.77 6.44
CA LEU A 183 -9.56 -15.01 6.82
C LEU A 183 -11.00 -14.67 7.21
N GLY A 184 -11.94 -15.35 6.57
CA GLY A 184 -13.36 -15.29 6.88
C GLY A 184 -13.85 -16.54 7.61
N ARG A 185 -15.17 -16.57 7.81
CA ARG A 185 -15.85 -17.73 8.40
C ARG A 185 -15.84 -18.93 7.46
N GLU A 186 -16.03 -18.69 6.16
CA GLU A 186 -16.22 -19.73 5.15
C GLU A 186 -15.08 -19.75 4.13
N ARG A 187 -14.38 -18.62 3.97
CA ARG A 187 -13.38 -18.46 2.92
C ARG A 187 -12.12 -17.76 3.41
N ALA A 188 -11.01 -18.03 2.75
CA ALA A 188 -9.79 -17.23 2.84
C ALA A 188 -9.62 -16.39 1.59
N TYR A 189 -8.93 -15.27 1.73
CA TYR A 189 -8.81 -14.26 0.70
C TYR A 189 -7.35 -13.88 0.49
N VAL A 190 -6.96 -13.68 -0.77
CA VAL A 190 -5.67 -13.08 -1.16
C VAL A 190 -5.94 -11.90 -2.07
N ASP A 191 -5.47 -10.72 -1.70
CA ASP A 191 -5.74 -9.46 -2.39
C ASP A 191 -4.54 -9.10 -3.28
N LEU A 192 -4.80 -8.83 -4.56
CA LEU A 192 -3.78 -8.63 -5.57
C LEU A 192 -4.00 -7.32 -6.34
N LEU A 193 -2.92 -6.60 -6.61
CA LEU A 193 -2.89 -5.50 -7.58
C LEU A 193 -2.20 -6.01 -8.84
N ILE A 194 -2.88 -5.97 -10.00
CA ILE A 194 -2.33 -6.40 -11.28
C ILE A 194 -2.24 -5.23 -12.26
N TYR A 195 -1.34 -5.28 -13.24
CA TYR A 195 -1.14 -4.19 -14.20
C TYR A 195 -0.64 -4.64 -15.60
N ASP A 196 -0.77 -5.93 -15.94
CA ASP A 196 -0.52 -6.48 -17.29
C ASP A 196 -1.73 -7.31 -17.81
N GLY A 197 -2.93 -6.89 -17.42
CA GLY A 197 -4.21 -7.43 -17.89
C GLY A 197 -4.27 -8.96 -17.91
N GLN A 198 -4.52 -9.54 -19.10
CA GLN A 198 -4.67 -10.99 -19.26
C GLN A 198 -3.43 -11.79 -18.85
N ARG A 199 -2.21 -11.26 -19.08
CA ARG A 199 -0.99 -11.96 -18.68
C ARG A 199 -0.91 -12.12 -17.16
N SER A 200 -1.34 -11.10 -16.41
CA SER A 200 -1.44 -11.21 -14.96
C SER A 200 -2.40 -12.30 -14.53
N LEU A 201 -3.56 -12.40 -15.19
CA LEU A 201 -4.57 -13.42 -14.92
C LEU A 201 -4.06 -14.83 -15.23
N ASP A 202 -3.33 -14.99 -16.34
CA ASP A 202 -2.75 -16.28 -16.73
C ASP A 202 -1.71 -16.73 -15.69
N ILE A 203 -0.83 -15.83 -15.23
CA ILE A 203 0.15 -16.10 -14.15
C ILE A 203 -0.56 -16.52 -12.86
N ILE A 204 -1.63 -15.82 -12.48
CA ILE A 204 -2.42 -16.15 -11.29
C ILE A 204 -3.02 -17.55 -11.45
N ALA A 205 -3.68 -17.83 -12.57
CA ALA A 205 -4.33 -19.11 -12.82
C ALA A 205 -3.33 -20.28 -12.84
N GLU A 206 -2.16 -20.12 -13.47
CA GLU A 206 -1.08 -21.10 -13.46
C GLU A 206 -0.53 -21.34 -12.04
N THR A 207 -0.32 -20.27 -11.28
CA THR A 207 0.20 -20.35 -9.90
C THR A 207 -0.78 -21.08 -8.97
N LEU A 208 -2.08 -20.81 -9.12
CA LEU A 208 -3.13 -21.48 -8.35
C LEU A 208 -3.27 -22.96 -8.76
N LYS A 209 -3.18 -23.28 -10.05
CA LYS A 209 -3.17 -24.68 -10.52
C LYS A 209 -1.96 -25.46 -9.99
N ALA A 210 -0.77 -24.85 -10.03
CA ALA A 210 0.46 -25.48 -9.54
C ALA A 210 0.47 -25.76 -8.03
N ARG A 211 -0.48 -25.18 -7.27
CA ARG A 211 -0.67 -25.39 -5.83
C ARG A 211 -1.90 -26.23 -5.50
N ASP A 212 -2.51 -26.85 -6.50
CA ASP A 212 -3.67 -27.73 -6.34
C ASP A 212 -4.81 -27.08 -5.54
N LEU A 213 -5.06 -25.78 -5.81
CA LEU A 213 -6.16 -25.06 -5.16
C LEU A 213 -7.50 -25.76 -5.44
N PRO A 214 -8.42 -25.80 -4.46
CA PRO A 214 -9.62 -26.59 -4.54
C PRO A 214 -10.61 -26.00 -5.55
N LYS A 215 -11.50 -26.86 -6.06
CA LYS A 215 -12.65 -26.42 -6.87
C LYS A 215 -13.48 -25.38 -6.11
N GLY A 216 -13.95 -24.39 -6.85
CA GLY A 216 -14.70 -23.27 -6.27
C GLY A 216 -13.81 -22.18 -5.70
N THR A 217 -12.50 -22.24 -5.96
CA THR A 217 -11.62 -21.07 -5.88
C THR A 217 -12.00 -20.09 -6.98
N THR A 218 -12.07 -18.79 -6.65
CA THR A 218 -12.49 -17.76 -7.60
C THR A 218 -11.50 -16.62 -7.64
N ILE A 219 -11.37 -16.00 -8.81
CA ILE A 219 -10.66 -14.73 -9.01
C ILE A 219 -11.74 -13.68 -9.28
N GLU A 220 -11.80 -12.65 -8.44
CA GLU A 220 -12.85 -11.65 -8.45
C GLU A 220 -12.25 -10.24 -8.49
N TYR A 221 -12.87 -9.35 -9.25
CA TYR A 221 -12.50 -7.93 -9.30
C TYR A 221 -13.22 -7.18 -8.18
N PHE A 222 -12.53 -6.22 -7.56
CA PHE A 222 -13.13 -5.31 -6.58
C PHE A 222 -14.13 -4.34 -7.21
N ALA A 223 -13.85 -3.92 -8.45
CA ALA A 223 -14.68 -2.98 -9.19
C ALA A 223 -15.98 -3.66 -9.65
N LYS A 224 -17.13 -3.05 -9.31
CA LYS A 224 -18.46 -3.59 -9.66
C LYS A 224 -18.64 -3.77 -11.17
N GLU A 225 -18.03 -2.89 -11.96
CA GLU A 225 -18.07 -2.91 -13.43
C GLU A 225 -17.42 -4.15 -14.02
N LYS A 226 -16.51 -4.79 -13.28
CA LYS A 226 -15.71 -5.94 -13.74
C LYS A 226 -16.13 -7.25 -13.07
N THR A 227 -17.19 -7.24 -12.25
CA THR A 227 -17.70 -8.43 -11.55
C THR A 227 -18.13 -9.56 -12.50
N SER A 228 -18.55 -9.23 -13.73
CA SER A 228 -18.87 -10.22 -14.78
C SER A 228 -17.64 -11.01 -15.26
N ASN A 229 -16.43 -10.52 -14.99
CA ASN A 229 -15.16 -11.14 -15.38
C ASN A 229 -14.63 -12.11 -14.31
N ARG A 230 -15.48 -12.52 -13.37
CA ARG A 230 -15.16 -13.53 -12.37
C ARG A 230 -14.72 -14.83 -13.04
N ILE A 231 -13.58 -15.37 -12.58
CA ILE A 231 -13.05 -16.65 -13.02
C ILE A 231 -13.30 -17.67 -11.90
N ILE A 232 -13.74 -18.87 -12.27
CA ILE A 232 -13.92 -20.00 -11.35
C ILE A 232 -12.96 -21.11 -11.77
N LEU A 233 -12.16 -21.60 -10.82
CA LEU A 233 -11.24 -22.71 -10.98
C LEU A 233 -11.86 -24.04 -10.49
#